data_AF-A0A4C1Z9K6-F1
#
_entry.id   AF-A0A4C1Z9K6-F1
#
_cell.length_a   1.000
_cell.length_b   1.000
_cell.length_c   1.000
_cell.angle_alpha   90.00
_cell.angle_beta   90.00
_cell.angle_gamma   90.00
#
_symmetry.space_group_name_H-M   'P 1'
#
loop_
_entity.id
_entity.type
_entity.pdbx_description
1 polymer ?
#
loop_
_entity_poly.entity_id
_entity_poly.type
_entity_poly.pdbx_seq_one_letter_code
_entity_poly.pdbx_strand_id
1 'polypeptide(L)'
;MMFNKPDEKRVKLLGPDRTCAEWVLRNGGSVVWIDGKKLSDYNYLPSEDVPAKKIREIDGSNSSISHYGFSHLIGCTDLKKIILHNNKYINDSALKGLEYARESLTHLQVSQCINVTDVGIRDIKSLRNLEMLVLFELEYVENLEACKEFLQNELPKCKIEGKSASFVE
;
A
#
# COMPACT_ATOMS: atom_id res chain seq x y z
N MET A 1 -0.45 12.41 15.47
CA MET A 1 -0.74 11.24 14.59
C MET A 1 -2.21 11.14 14.14
N MET A 2 -3.01 12.22 14.17
CA MET A 2 -4.44 12.15 13.77
C MET A 2 -4.68 12.03 12.25
N PHE A 3 -3.73 12.45 11.40
CA PHE A 3 -3.93 12.54 9.94
C PHE A 3 -4.04 11.22 9.18
N ASN A 4 -3.69 10.10 9.83
CA ASN A 4 -3.75 8.79 9.18
C ASN A 4 -5.00 7.99 9.57
N LYS A 5 -5.62 8.26 10.71
CA LYS A 5 -6.74 7.42 11.19
C LYS A 5 -8.03 7.75 10.43
N PRO A 6 -8.81 6.75 9.99
CA PRO A 6 -10.11 6.99 9.37
C PRO A 6 -11.09 7.70 10.31
N ASP A 7 -11.83 8.65 9.75
CA ASP A 7 -13.02 9.22 10.38
C ASP A 7 -14.26 8.46 9.87
N GLU A 8 -14.87 7.67 10.76
CA GLU A 8 -16.05 6.87 10.43
C GLU A 8 -17.24 7.70 9.92
N LYS A 9 -17.41 8.93 10.42
CA LYS A 9 -18.48 9.81 9.93
C LYS A 9 -18.22 10.22 8.49
N ARG A 10 -16.96 10.49 8.17
CA ARG A 10 -16.53 10.87 6.82
C ARG A 10 -16.61 9.68 5.85
N VAL A 11 -16.30 8.47 6.30
CA VAL A 11 -16.48 7.23 5.51
C VAL A 11 -17.96 7.01 5.20
N LYS A 12 -18.86 7.20 6.18
CA LYS A 12 -20.31 7.08 5.96
C LYS A 12 -20.86 8.14 4.98
N LEU A 13 -20.29 9.34 4.99
CA LEU A 13 -20.73 10.45 4.14
C LEU A 13 -20.23 10.30 2.69
N LEU A 14 -18.93 10.00 2.51
CA LEU A 14 -18.25 10.09 1.21
C LEU A 14 -17.90 8.74 0.59
N GLY A 15 -18.01 7.66 1.36
CA GLY A 15 -17.62 6.32 0.96
C GLY A 15 -16.12 6.01 1.17
N PRO A 16 -15.77 4.71 1.10
CA PRO A 16 -14.42 4.22 1.40
C PRO A 16 -13.39 4.79 0.41
N ASP A 17 -13.64 4.69 -0.89
CA ASP A 17 -12.70 5.15 -1.93
C ASP A 17 -12.38 6.65 -1.80
N ARG A 18 -13.38 7.51 -1.53
CA ARG A 18 -13.10 8.94 -1.35
C ARG A 18 -12.23 9.20 -0.13
N THR A 19 -12.56 8.60 1.01
CA THR A 19 -11.79 8.83 2.23
C THR A 19 -10.38 8.24 2.15
N CYS A 20 -10.22 7.11 1.44
CA CYS A 20 -8.91 6.55 1.15
C CYS A 20 -8.07 7.49 0.26
N ALA A 21 -8.67 8.08 -0.77
CA ALA A 21 -7.97 9.05 -1.62
C ALA A 21 -7.54 10.29 -0.84
N GLU A 22 -8.42 10.81 0.01
CA GLU A 22 -8.10 11.94 0.90
C GLU A 22 -6.94 11.64 1.84
N TRP A 23 -6.94 10.45 2.45
CA TRP A 23 -5.85 10.00 3.30
C TRP A 23 -4.52 9.96 2.54
N VAL A 24 -4.50 9.31 1.37
CA VAL A 24 -3.28 9.18 0.56
C VAL A 24 -2.76 10.56 0.13
N LEU A 25 -3.63 11.41 -0.42
CA LEU A 25 -3.27 12.73 -0.94
C LEU A 25 -2.79 13.69 0.15
N ARG A 26 -3.46 13.71 1.32
CA ARG A 26 -3.05 14.55 2.47
C ARG A 26 -1.68 14.18 3.01
N ASN A 27 -1.26 12.93 2.82
CA ASN A 27 0.04 12.44 3.25
C ASN A 27 1.09 12.53 2.13
N GLY A 28 0.79 13.16 0.99
CA GLY A 28 1.75 13.37 -0.10
C GLY A 28 1.88 12.18 -1.05
N GLY A 29 0.99 11.19 -0.96
CA GLY A 29 0.86 10.14 -1.96
C GLY A 29 -0.02 10.56 -3.13
N SER A 30 -0.27 9.63 -4.05
CA SER A 30 -1.16 9.82 -5.18
C SER A 30 -2.03 8.59 -5.41
N VAL A 31 -3.16 8.80 -6.08
CA VAL A 31 -4.11 7.73 -6.43
C VAL A 31 -4.38 7.72 -7.93
N VAL A 32 -4.74 6.57 -8.45
CA VAL A 32 -5.27 6.42 -9.82
C VAL A 32 -6.68 5.87 -9.72
N TRP A 33 -7.63 6.54 -10.34
CA TRP A 33 -9.03 6.10 -10.39
C TRP A 33 -9.22 4.96 -11.40
N ILE A 34 -10.38 4.30 -11.37
CA ILE A 34 -10.72 3.24 -12.34
C ILE A 34 -10.68 3.68 -13.81
N ASP A 35 -10.83 4.98 -14.10
CA ASP A 35 -10.72 5.53 -15.45
C ASP A 35 -9.27 5.84 -15.88
N GLY A 36 -8.28 5.47 -15.05
CA GLY A 36 -6.86 5.64 -15.32
C GLY A 36 -6.31 7.04 -15.00
N LYS A 37 -7.14 7.97 -14.52
CA LYS A 37 -6.67 9.33 -14.19
C LYS A 37 -5.91 9.32 -12.86
N LYS A 38 -4.65 9.77 -12.88
CA LYS A 38 -3.83 9.99 -11.68
C LYS A 38 -4.20 11.33 -11.03
N LEU A 39 -4.23 11.34 -9.70
CA LEU A 39 -4.41 12.52 -8.86
C LEU A 39 -3.35 12.51 -7.76
N SER A 40 -2.63 13.61 -7.60
CA SER A 40 -1.58 13.78 -6.59
C SER A 40 -1.75 15.03 -5.73
N ASP A 41 -2.63 15.96 -6.12
CA ASP A 41 -2.92 17.17 -5.36
C ASP A 41 -4.34 17.09 -4.81
N TYR A 42 -4.42 17.20 -3.49
CA TYR A 42 -5.64 17.13 -2.70
C TYR A 42 -6.70 18.15 -3.17
N ASN A 43 -6.29 19.33 -3.61
CA ASN A 43 -7.20 20.42 -3.97
C ASN A 43 -8.00 20.14 -5.26
N TYR A 44 -7.57 19.15 -6.05
CA TYR A 44 -8.27 18.72 -7.27
C TYR A 44 -9.23 17.54 -7.02
N LEU A 45 -9.44 17.16 -5.76
CA LEU A 45 -10.52 16.24 -5.43
C LEU A 45 -11.88 16.85 -5.83
N PRO A 46 -12.81 16.05 -6.40
CA PRO A 46 -14.16 16.51 -6.67
C PRO A 46 -14.84 17.06 -5.43
N SER A 47 -15.87 17.89 -5.58
CA SER A 47 -16.70 18.34 -4.46
C SER A 47 -17.43 17.16 -3.79
N GLU A 48 -17.85 17.34 -2.53
CA GLU A 48 -18.42 16.25 -1.70
C GLU A 48 -19.79 15.75 -2.21
N ASP A 49 -20.47 16.54 -3.03
CA ASP A 49 -21.73 16.19 -3.70
C ASP A 49 -21.52 15.28 -4.93
N VAL A 50 -20.29 15.15 -5.42
CA VAL A 50 -19.97 14.28 -6.55
C VAL A 50 -19.63 12.87 -6.03
N PRO A 51 -20.35 11.82 -6.48
CA PRO A 51 -20.04 10.46 -6.10
C PRO A 51 -18.58 10.09 -6.36
N ALA A 52 -17.95 9.46 -5.36
CA ALA A 52 -16.58 9.03 -5.44
C ALA A 52 -16.39 8.01 -6.58
N LYS A 53 -15.36 8.22 -7.41
CA LYS A 53 -14.85 7.15 -8.26
C LYS A 53 -14.12 6.14 -7.39
N LYS A 54 -14.13 4.88 -7.82
CA LYS A 54 -13.34 3.85 -7.16
C LYS A 54 -11.84 4.05 -7.41
N ILE A 55 -11.02 3.74 -6.41
CA ILE A 55 -9.56 3.76 -6.52
C ILE A 55 -9.11 2.45 -7.15
N ARG A 56 -8.20 2.55 -8.11
CA ARG A 56 -7.54 1.41 -8.75
C ARG A 56 -6.10 1.25 -8.27
N GLU A 57 -5.38 2.35 -8.06
CA GLU A 57 -3.98 2.31 -7.64
C GLU A 57 -3.69 3.35 -6.56
N ILE A 58 -2.81 3.00 -5.63
CA ILE A 58 -2.22 3.89 -4.63
C ILE A 58 -0.72 3.91 -4.84
N ASP A 59 -0.17 5.12 -4.92
CA ASP A 59 1.26 5.37 -4.98
C ASP A 59 1.63 6.22 -3.75
N GLY A 60 2.12 5.54 -2.71
CA GLY A 60 2.56 6.09 -1.45
C GLY A 60 4.05 6.45 -1.44
N SER A 61 4.67 6.64 -2.60
CA SER A 61 6.09 6.95 -2.71
C SER A 61 6.43 8.31 -2.09
N ASN A 62 7.53 8.40 -1.34
CA ASN A 62 8.00 9.64 -0.69
C ASN A 62 6.92 10.34 0.17
N SER A 63 5.98 9.56 0.71
CA SER A 63 4.82 10.09 1.42
C SER A 63 4.95 9.88 2.94
N SER A 64 3.98 10.40 3.69
CA SER A 64 3.85 10.24 5.15
C SER A 64 2.75 9.26 5.56
N ILE A 65 2.29 8.39 4.63
CA ILE A 65 1.34 7.33 5.00
C ILE A 65 2.00 6.37 5.98
N SER A 66 1.24 5.92 6.97
CA SER A 66 1.70 5.01 8.02
C SER A 66 0.65 3.96 8.34
N HIS A 67 1.04 2.91 9.08
CA HIS A 67 0.17 1.79 9.46
C HIS A 67 -1.18 2.22 10.08
N TYR A 68 -1.23 3.37 10.77
CA TYR A 68 -2.47 3.91 11.35
C TYR A 68 -3.59 4.20 10.33
N GLY A 69 -3.26 4.33 9.04
CA GLY A 69 -4.22 4.63 7.99
C GLY A 69 -4.57 3.50 7.04
N PHE A 70 -3.96 2.33 7.17
CA PHE A 70 -4.23 1.21 6.27
C PHE A 70 -5.67 0.67 6.40
N SER A 71 -6.38 0.97 7.49
CA SER A 71 -7.81 0.68 7.60
C SER A 71 -8.69 1.51 6.65
N HIS A 72 -8.17 2.58 6.02
CA HIS A 72 -8.85 3.23 4.90
C HIS A 72 -9.03 2.33 3.67
N LEU A 73 -8.24 1.25 3.57
CA LEU A 73 -8.36 0.28 2.48
C LEU A 73 -9.66 -0.55 2.58
N ILE A 74 -10.29 -0.60 3.77
CA ILE A 74 -11.55 -1.31 3.97
C ILE A 74 -12.62 -0.73 3.05
N GLY A 75 -13.17 -1.57 2.18
CA GLY A 75 -14.21 -1.20 1.22
C GLY A 75 -13.69 -0.69 -0.14
N CYS A 76 -12.37 -0.56 -0.33
CA CYS A 76 -11.75 -0.22 -1.62
C CYS A 76 -11.72 -1.45 -2.56
N THR A 77 -12.90 -1.91 -2.99
CA THR A 77 -13.09 -3.20 -3.68
C THR A 77 -12.41 -3.34 -5.05
N ASP A 78 -12.03 -2.24 -5.69
CA ASP A 78 -11.37 -2.23 -7.01
C ASP A 78 -9.89 -1.86 -6.94
N LEU A 79 -9.31 -1.74 -5.74
CA LEU A 79 -7.90 -1.42 -5.56
C LEU A 79 -7.02 -2.60 -6.00
N LYS A 80 -6.25 -2.42 -7.07
CA LYS A 80 -5.41 -3.46 -7.69
C LYS A 80 -3.92 -3.31 -7.39
N LYS A 81 -3.43 -2.09 -7.20
CA LYS A 81 -1.99 -1.83 -7.08
C LYS A 81 -1.66 -0.89 -5.94
N ILE A 82 -0.64 -1.23 -5.16
CA ILE A 82 -0.05 -0.35 -4.14
C ILE A 82 1.46 -0.27 -4.38
N ILE A 83 1.99 0.95 -4.42
CA ILE A 83 3.44 1.21 -4.42
C ILE A 83 3.81 1.90 -3.11
N LEU A 84 4.71 1.30 -2.35
CA LEU A 84 5.34 1.87 -1.16
C LEU A 84 6.83 2.01 -1.45
N HIS A 85 7.26 3.21 -1.80
CA HIS A 85 8.66 3.49 -2.13
C HIS A 85 9.23 4.63 -1.30
N ASN A 86 10.44 4.46 -0.77
CA ASN A 86 11.16 5.48 0.00
C ASN A 86 10.27 6.13 1.08
N ASN A 87 9.59 5.28 1.86
CA ASN A 87 8.67 5.73 2.90
C ASN A 87 9.13 5.23 4.27
N LYS A 88 9.65 6.16 5.07
CA LYS A 88 10.17 5.90 6.41
C LYS A 88 9.12 5.54 7.47
N TYR A 89 7.83 5.72 7.18
CA TYR A 89 6.74 5.40 8.12
C TYR A 89 6.06 4.05 7.82
N ILE A 90 6.49 3.37 6.76
CA ILE A 90 6.13 1.98 6.47
C ILE A 90 7.03 1.06 7.29
N ASN A 91 6.40 0.23 8.11
CA ASN A 91 7.01 -0.78 8.95
C ASN A 91 6.20 -2.09 8.87
N ASP A 92 6.57 -3.09 9.66
CA ASP A 92 5.89 -4.40 9.67
C ASP A 92 4.39 -4.28 9.94
N SER A 93 3.97 -3.40 10.85
CA SER A 93 2.55 -3.13 11.11
C SER A 93 1.82 -2.58 9.87
N ALA A 94 2.50 -1.79 9.03
CA ALA A 94 1.92 -1.28 7.79
C ALA A 94 1.73 -2.41 6.77
N LEU A 95 2.72 -3.31 6.65
CA LEU A 95 2.62 -4.48 5.76
C LEU A 95 1.52 -5.43 6.20
N LYS A 96 1.38 -5.68 7.52
CA LYS A 96 0.23 -6.41 8.05
C LYS A 96 -1.10 -5.75 7.72
N GLY A 97 -1.16 -4.41 7.80
CA GLY A 97 -2.34 -3.63 7.44
C GLY A 97 -2.78 -3.76 5.97
N LEU A 98 -1.94 -4.27 5.06
CA LEU A 98 -2.35 -4.55 3.68
C LEU A 98 -3.44 -5.63 3.61
N GLU A 99 -3.64 -6.43 4.67
CA GLU A 99 -4.71 -7.43 4.75
C GLU A 99 -6.11 -6.85 4.51
N TYR A 100 -6.31 -5.55 4.77
CA TYR A 100 -7.56 -4.87 4.48
C TYR A 100 -7.88 -4.78 2.98
N ALA A 101 -6.88 -4.93 2.11
CA ALA A 101 -7.02 -4.97 0.65
C ALA A 101 -6.86 -6.38 0.06
N ARG A 102 -6.80 -7.44 0.89
CA ARG A 102 -6.49 -8.82 0.44
C ARG A 102 -7.41 -9.36 -0.67
N GLU A 103 -8.66 -8.89 -0.71
CA GLU A 103 -9.67 -9.37 -1.66
C GLU A 103 -9.47 -8.75 -3.06
N SER A 104 -8.82 -7.59 -3.17
CA SER A 104 -8.72 -6.84 -4.43
C SER A 104 -7.29 -6.66 -4.94
N LEU A 105 -6.30 -6.60 -4.04
CA LEU A 105 -4.91 -6.26 -4.35
C LEU A 105 -4.21 -7.38 -5.13
N THR A 106 -3.61 -7.02 -6.26
CA THR A 106 -2.92 -7.94 -7.16
C THR A 106 -1.45 -7.58 -7.36
N HIS A 107 -1.08 -6.31 -7.18
CA HIS A 107 0.27 -5.81 -7.39
C HIS A 107 0.74 -5.00 -6.18
N LEU A 108 1.87 -5.40 -5.61
CA LEU A 108 2.49 -4.71 -4.47
C LEU A 108 3.96 -4.46 -4.75
N GLN A 109 4.41 -3.23 -4.52
CA GLN A 109 5.82 -2.88 -4.44
C GLN A 109 6.11 -2.35 -3.04
N VAL A 110 7.17 -2.87 -2.42
CA VAL A 110 7.76 -2.34 -1.18
C VAL A 110 9.25 -2.15 -1.40
N SER A 111 9.71 -0.90 -1.43
CA SER A 111 11.13 -0.61 -1.66
C SER A 111 11.63 0.63 -0.94
N GLN A 112 12.89 0.62 -0.51
CA GLN A 112 13.47 1.71 0.30
C GLN A 112 12.64 2.06 1.55
N CYS A 113 11.85 1.10 2.05
CA CYS A 113 11.10 1.24 3.30
C CYS A 113 11.97 0.69 4.43
N ILE A 114 12.83 1.55 4.98
CA ILE A 114 13.90 1.14 5.92
C ILE A 114 13.36 0.42 7.16
N ASN A 115 12.16 0.73 7.64
CA ASN A 115 11.64 0.15 8.89
C ASN A 115 10.91 -1.19 8.70
N VAL A 116 11.02 -1.80 7.52
CA VAL A 116 10.48 -3.13 7.22
C VAL A 116 11.53 -4.19 7.52
N THR A 117 11.12 -5.25 8.22
CA THR A 117 11.96 -6.40 8.56
C THR A 117 11.42 -7.69 7.92
N ASP A 118 12.14 -8.79 8.10
CA ASP A 118 11.71 -10.14 7.71
C ASP A 118 10.29 -10.48 8.20
N VAL A 119 9.89 -9.99 9.38
CA VAL A 119 8.56 -10.22 9.96
C VAL A 119 7.47 -9.60 9.09
N GLY A 120 7.63 -8.32 8.72
CA GLY A 120 6.67 -7.62 7.88
C GLY A 120 6.56 -8.22 6.48
N ILE A 121 7.69 -8.63 5.89
CA ILE A 121 7.68 -9.30 4.58
C ILE A 121 6.89 -10.61 4.65
N ARG A 122 7.06 -11.43 5.69
CA ARG A 122 6.32 -12.70 5.83
C ARG A 122 4.81 -12.51 6.02
N ASP A 123 4.36 -11.38 6.56
CA ASP A 123 2.94 -11.07 6.72
C ASP A 123 2.19 -10.81 5.39
N ILE A 124 2.93 -10.56 4.30
CA ILE A 124 2.39 -10.43 2.93
C ILE A 124 1.65 -11.69 2.46
N LYS A 125 1.91 -12.86 3.07
CA LYS A 125 1.19 -14.12 2.81
C LYS A 125 -0.35 -14.02 2.93
N SER A 126 -0.86 -13.01 3.64
CA SER A 126 -2.29 -12.73 3.77
C SER A 126 -2.94 -12.29 2.44
N LEU A 127 -2.16 -11.76 1.50
CA LEU A 127 -2.60 -11.24 0.20
C LEU A 127 -2.73 -12.38 -0.83
N ARG A 128 -3.71 -13.27 -0.63
CA ARG A 128 -3.87 -14.51 -1.44
C ARG A 128 -4.14 -14.27 -2.93
N ASN A 129 -4.57 -13.08 -3.32
CA ASN A 129 -4.81 -12.68 -4.72
C ASN A 129 -3.62 -11.94 -5.36
N LEU A 130 -2.48 -11.84 -4.67
CA LEU A 130 -1.32 -11.13 -5.18
C LEU A 130 -0.69 -11.90 -6.37
N GLU A 131 -0.56 -11.21 -7.49
CA GLU A 131 0.02 -11.73 -8.74
C GLU A 131 1.47 -11.28 -8.91
N MET A 132 1.81 -10.09 -8.40
CA MET A 132 3.16 -9.53 -8.48
C MET A 132 3.55 -8.85 -7.18
N LEU A 133 4.73 -9.25 -6.67
CA LEU A 133 5.39 -8.66 -5.51
C LEU A 133 6.79 -8.20 -5.91
N VAL A 134 7.10 -6.94 -5.67
CA VAL A 134 8.42 -6.35 -5.95
C VAL A 134 9.04 -5.82 -4.65
N LEU A 135 10.20 -6.35 -4.27
CA LEU A 135 10.92 -6.05 -3.02
C LEU A 135 12.36 -5.66 -3.29
N PHE A 136 12.79 -4.44 -2.99
CA PHE A 136 14.20 -4.07 -3.15
C PHE A 136 14.64 -2.97 -2.20
N GLU A 137 15.94 -2.96 -1.89
CA GLU A 137 16.57 -1.93 -1.04
C GLU A 137 15.87 -1.80 0.33
N LEU A 138 15.69 -2.93 1.01
CA LEU A 138 15.10 -3.00 2.36
C LEU A 138 16.22 -3.28 3.37
N GLU A 139 16.71 -2.22 4.01
CA GLU A 139 17.93 -2.23 4.83
C GLU A 139 17.87 -3.18 6.03
N TYR A 140 16.72 -3.31 6.68
CA TYR A 140 16.53 -4.14 7.89
C TYR A 140 15.93 -5.52 7.59
N VAL A 141 15.85 -5.91 6.32
CA VAL A 141 15.52 -7.29 5.93
C VAL A 141 16.82 -8.08 5.87
N GLU A 142 17.06 -8.90 6.88
CA GLU A 142 18.30 -9.67 7.03
C GLU A 142 18.41 -10.78 5.99
N ASN A 143 17.29 -11.45 5.69
CA ASN A 143 17.29 -12.59 4.76
C ASN A 143 16.11 -12.51 3.77
N LEU A 144 16.27 -11.63 2.78
CA LEU A 144 15.27 -11.42 1.74
C LEU A 144 15.01 -12.69 0.92
N GLU A 145 16.03 -13.49 0.62
CA GLU A 145 15.86 -14.72 -0.17
C GLU A 145 15.03 -15.77 0.59
N ALA A 146 15.29 -16.00 1.88
CA ALA A 146 14.44 -16.90 2.68
C ALA A 146 13.00 -16.39 2.79
N CYS A 147 12.80 -15.07 2.89
CA CYS A 147 11.47 -14.47 2.87
C CYS A 147 10.76 -14.68 1.52
N LYS A 148 11.48 -14.55 0.40
CA LYS A 148 10.95 -14.82 -0.94
C LYS A 148 10.56 -16.29 -1.10
N GLU A 149 11.40 -17.23 -0.67
CA GLU A 149 11.09 -18.67 -0.69
C GLU A 149 9.84 -18.99 0.14
N PHE A 150 9.76 -18.45 1.37
CA PHE A 150 8.59 -18.59 2.22
C PHE A 150 7.31 -18.06 1.55
N LEU A 151 7.37 -16.84 1.01
CA LEU A 151 6.22 -16.25 0.32
C LEU A 151 5.87 -16.99 -0.96
N GLN A 152 6.84 -17.52 -1.70
CA GLN A 152 6.59 -18.31 -2.91
C GLN A 152 5.82 -19.59 -2.59
N ASN A 153 6.08 -20.22 -1.44
CA ASN A 153 5.31 -21.38 -0.96
C ASN A 153 3.88 -21.01 -0.56
N GLU A 154 3.69 -19.87 0.11
CA GLU A 154 2.36 -19.40 0.55
C GLU A 154 1.51 -18.79 -0.58
N LEU A 155 2.16 -18.21 -1.59
CA LEU A 155 1.58 -17.51 -2.73
C LEU A 155 2.12 -18.11 -4.04
N PRO A 156 1.79 -19.37 -4.37
CA PRO A 156 2.43 -20.11 -5.46
C PRO A 156 2.21 -19.51 -6.86
N LYS A 157 1.20 -18.64 -7.02
CA LYS A 157 0.90 -17.95 -8.27
C LYS A 157 1.50 -16.53 -8.34
N CYS A 158 2.01 -16.01 -7.23
CA CYS A 158 2.60 -14.69 -7.18
C CYS A 158 4.01 -14.73 -7.77
N LYS A 159 4.29 -13.81 -8.69
CA LYS A 159 5.63 -13.57 -9.20
C LYS A 159 6.35 -12.62 -8.22
N ILE A 160 7.35 -13.15 -7.53
CA ILE A 160 8.11 -12.41 -6.53
C ILE A 160 9.46 -12.01 -7.13
N GLU A 161 9.66 -10.71 -7.26
CA GLU A 161 10.91 -10.11 -7.73
C GLU A 161 11.56 -9.30 -6.63
N GLY A 162 12.88 -9.30 -6.60
CA GLY A 162 13.60 -8.47 -5.65
C GLY A 162 15.10 -8.66 -5.65
N LYS A 163 15.79 -7.64 -5.16
CA LYS A 163 17.25 -7.65 -4.97
C LYS A 163 17.56 -7.14 -3.58
N SER A 164 18.44 -7.84 -2.87
CA SER A 164 19.09 -7.31 -1.68
C SER A 164 19.83 -6.02 -2.05
N ALA A 165 19.97 -5.09 -1.10
CA ALA A 165 20.83 -3.94 -1.30
C ALA A 165 22.23 -4.47 -1.67
N SER A 166 22.68 -4.16 -2.88
CA SER A 166 24.07 -4.37 -3.24
C SER A 166 24.89 -3.38 -2.43
N PHE A 167 25.65 -3.87 -1.46
CA PHE A 167 26.69 -3.06 -0.81
C PHE A 167 27.63 -2.58 -1.92
N VAL A 168 27.58 -1.29 -2.21
CA VAL A 168 28.64 -0.62 -2.96
C VAL A 168 29.82 -0.54 -2.01
N GLU A 169 30.90 -1.28 -2.32
CA GLU A 169 32.22 -1.10 -1.71
C GLU A 169 32.76 0.32 -1.94
#